data_AF-I3RV67-F1
#
_entry.id   AF-I3RV67-F1
#
_cell.length_a   1.000
_cell.length_b   1.000
_cell.length_c   1.000
_cell.angle_alpha   90.00
_cell.angle_beta   90.00
_cell.angle_gamma   90.00
#
_symmetry.space_group_name_H-M   'P 1'
#
loop_
_entity.id
_entity.type
_entity.pdbx_description
1 polymer ?
#
loop_
_entity_poly.entity_id
_entity_poly.type
_entity_poly.pdbx_seq_one_letter_code
_entity_poly.pdbx_strand_id
1 'polypeptide(L)'
;CMIGGFAVHGRCDDALELFHQMEAAGVAPDDVTLLNVLTACAHAGEVSEGRCYLNHIVSRHGIEPKGEHYGCMVDLFGRAGQLDEAKKVIDEMPMDPDLAVLGALLGACKIHGDVDLGEAIGWRVIDLDPDNSGRYVLLANLLAGAGRWDEVGKVRRLMDERNVSKEAGRSVIEVDGEACEFRCGNLRHPQAREIYAMAVDMVSRIRAEGYVPDTGEALHDVTEEDKEAALLCHSEKLAIAFGLLRARPRETLRITKNLRVCRDCHEATKYVSRVFGREIVVRDRSRFHHFKDG
;
A
#
# COMPACT_ATOMS: atom_id res chain seq x y z
N CYS A 1 -5.16 11.09 17.60
CA CYS A 1 -5.85 12.40 17.45
C CYS A 1 -6.75 12.35 16.21
N MET A 2 -7.70 13.27 16.06
CA MET A 2 -8.61 13.31 14.90
C MET A 2 -7.86 13.58 13.57
N ILE A 3 -6.82 14.42 13.60
CA ILE A 3 -5.92 14.70 12.46
C ILE A 3 -5.35 13.38 11.90
N GLY A 4 -4.79 12.52 12.76
CA GLY A 4 -4.27 11.22 12.35
C GLY A 4 -5.35 10.28 11.79
N GLY A 5 -6.58 10.37 12.30
CA GLY A 5 -7.73 9.66 11.75
C GLY A 5 -8.00 10.07 10.29
N PHE A 6 -8.00 11.37 9.98
CA PHE A 6 -8.13 11.83 8.60
C PHE A 6 -6.92 11.47 7.74
N ALA A 7 -5.71 11.56 8.29
CA ALA A 7 -4.47 11.23 7.60
C ALA A 7 -4.43 9.78 7.08
N VAL A 8 -4.78 8.79 7.92
CA VAL A 8 -4.82 7.38 7.49
C VAL A 8 -5.95 7.08 6.50
N HIS A 9 -6.93 7.98 6.38
CA HIS A 9 -7.99 7.91 5.38
C HIS A 9 -7.67 8.70 4.09
N GLY A 10 -6.49 9.32 3.99
CA GLY A 10 -6.11 10.16 2.84
C GLY A 10 -6.94 11.45 2.73
N ARG A 11 -7.63 11.86 3.80
CA ARG A 11 -8.44 13.08 3.85
C ARG A 11 -7.56 14.25 4.28
N CYS A 12 -6.68 14.69 3.38
CA CYS A 12 -5.68 15.73 3.67
C CYS A 12 -6.34 17.05 4.08
N ASP A 13 -7.31 17.54 3.30
CA ASP A 13 -7.99 18.81 3.57
C ASP A 13 -8.61 18.86 4.96
N ASP A 14 -9.29 17.80 5.39
CA ASP A 14 -9.90 17.72 6.73
C ASP A 14 -8.85 17.63 7.84
N ALA A 15 -7.73 16.96 7.59
CA ALA A 15 -6.62 16.90 8.54
C ALA A 15 -5.98 18.29 8.73
N LEU A 16 -5.78 19.02 7.62
CA LEU A 16 -5.23 20.37 7.62
C LEU A 16 -6.19 21.39 8.22
N GLU A 17 -7.49 21.27 7.94
CA GLU A 17 -8.51 22.12 8.57
C GLU A 17 -8.49 21.97 10.09
N LEU A 18 -8.45 20.72 10.59
CA LEU A 18 -8.34 20.47 12.03
C LEU A 18 -7.02 20.99 12.63
N PHE A 19 -5.91 20.88 11.90
CA PHE A 19 -4.64 21.47 12.31
C PHE A 19 -4.74 23.00 12.43
N HIS A 20 -5.37 23.69 11.47
CA HIS A 20 -5.58 25.13 11.56
C HIS A 20 -6.50 25.52 12.72
N GLN A 21 -7.56 24.74 12.97
CA GLN A 21 -8.43 24.95 14.13
C GLN A 21 -7.68 24.78 15.46
N MET A 22 -6.76 23.81 15.53
CA MET A 22 -5.89 23.60 16.68
C MET A 22 -4.99 24.82 16.93
N GLU A 23 -4.33 25.33 15.89
CA GLU A 23 -3.49 26.54 15.99
C GLU A 23 -4.33 27.77 16.38
N ALA A 24 -5.51 27.95 15.78
CA ALA A 24 -6.41 29.06 16.07
C ALA A 24 -6.95 29.03 17.51
N ALA A 25 -7.10 27.84 18.09
CA ALA A 25 -7.46 27.64 19.49
C ALA A 25 -6.29 27.88 20.47
N GLY A 26 -5.09 28.22 19.97
CA GLY A 26 -3.90 28.43 20.78
C GLY A 26 -3.29 27.13 21.32
N VAL A 27 -3.66 25.97 20.75
CA VAL A 27 -3.10 24.68 21.13
C VAL A 27 -1.84 24.44 20.30
N ALA A 28 -0.70 24.32 20.97
CA ALA A 28 0.57 24.10 20.29
C ALA A 28 0.65 22.67 19.69
N PRO A 29 1.03 22.51 18.41
CA PRO A 29 1.34 21.21 17.85
C PRO A 29 2.57 20.61 18.52
N ASP A 30 2.61 19.28 18.50
CA ASP A 30 3.74 18.47 18.94
C ASP A 30 4.30 17.65 17.77
N ASP A 31 5.30 16.80 18.05
CA ASP A 31 5.88 15.89 17.06
C ASP A 31 4.83 14.95 16.46
N VAL A 32 3.90 14.44 17.27
CA VAL A 32 2.82 13.60 16.78
C VAL A 32 1.89 14.36 15.83
N THR A 33 1.62 15.64 16.08
CA THR A 33 0.82 16.50 15.20
C THR A 33 1.52 16.70 13.86
N LEU A 34 2.82 17.02 13.89
CA LEU A 34 3.65 17.12 12.68
C LEU A 34 3.60 15.82 11.87
N LEU A 35 3.83 14.66 12.51
CA LEU A 35 3.77 13.36 11.86
C LEU A 35 2.43 13.12 11.15
N ASN A 36 1.31 13.42 11.82
CA ASN A 36 -0.02 13.21 11.24
C ASN A 36 -0.32 14.15 10.07
N VAL A 37 0.13 15.41 10.14
CA VAL A 37 0.01 16.37 9.02
C VAL A 37 0.82 15.87 7.81
N LEU A 38 2.08 15.46 8.01
CA LEU A 38 2.92 14.93 6.93
C LEU A 38 2.36 13.63 6.35
N THR A 39 1.82 12.75 7.18
CA THR A 39 1.16 11.51 6.75
C THR A 39 -0.06 11.82 5.88
N ALA A 40 -0.85 12.84 6.23
CA ALA A 40 -2.00 13.26 5.45
C ALA A 40 -1.58 13.74 4.05
N CYS A 41 -0.55 14.58 3.98
CA CYS A 41 0.03 15.03 2.71
C CYS A 41 0.58 13.85 1.89
N ALA A 42 1.34 12.94 2.51
CA ALA A 42 1.90 11.76 1.86
C ALA A 42 0.83 10.84 1.25
N HIS A 43 -0.27 10.64 1.97
CA HIS A 43 -1.35 9.77 1.50
C HIS A 43 -2.22 10.40 0.40
N ALA A 44 -2.35 11.72 0.38
CA ALA A 44 -3.04 12.47 -0.67
C ALA A 44 -2.14 12.82 -1.87
N GLY A 45 -0.81 12.75 -1.72
CA GLY A 45 0.16 13.13 -2.76
C GLY A 45 0.43 14.64 -2.83
N GLU A 46 0.11 15.38 -1.77
CA GLU A 46 0.25 16.85 -1.71
C GLU A 46 1.69 17.26 -1.36
N VAL A 47 2.58 17.19 -2.35
CA VAL A 47 4.03 17.43 -2.17
C VAL A 47 4.32 18.84 -1.66
N SER A 48 3.67 19.84 -2.25
CA SER A 48 3.85 21.26 -1.91
C SER A 48 3.44 21.54 -0.47
N GLU A 49 2.27 21.03 -0.05
CA GLU A 49 1.77 21.17 1.32
C GLU A 49 2.68 20.46 2.31
N GLY A 50 3.11 19.22 2.03
CA GLY A 50 4.02 18.48 2.91
C GLY A 50 5.32 19.25 3.20
N ARG A 51 5.93 19.86 2.18
CA ARG A 51 7.11 20.74 2.35
C ARG A 51 6.78 21.99 3.16
N CYS A 52 5.65 22.63 2.86
CA CYS A 52 5.23 23.84 3.54
C CYS A 52 5.04 23.59 5.05
N TYR A 53 4.28 22.55 5.41
CA TYR A 53 3.98 22.24 6.81
C TYR A 53 5.18 21.74 7.60
N LEU A 54 6.08 20.96 6.98
CA LEU A 54 7.34 20.61 7.66
C LEU A 54 8.08 21.87 8.08
N ASN A 55 8.29 22.81 7.16
CA ASN A 55 9.01 24.05 7.45
C ASN A 55 8.25 24.96 8.43
N HIS A 56 6.93 25.13 8.24
CA HIS A 56 6.09 25.95 9.11
C HIS A 56 6.11 25.44 10.55
N ILE A 57 5.84 24.15 10.75
CA ILE A 57 5.70 23.59 12.10
C ILE A 57 7.06 23.58 12.82
N VAL A 58 8.14 23.18 12.13
CA VAL A 58 9.50 23.18 12.68
C VAL A 58 9.94 24.58 13.07
N SER A 59 9.80 25.56 12.17
CA SER A 59 10.29 26.93 12.43
C SER A 59 9.45 27.69 13.46
N ARG A 60 8.13 27.51 13.45
CA ARG A 60 7.22 28.25 14.33
C ARG A 60 7.15 27.67 15.74
N HIS A 61 7.19 26.35 15.87
CA HIS A 61 6.98 25.66 17.14
C HIS A 61 8.26 25.03 17.70
N GLY A 62 9.39 25.16 17.00
CA GLY A 62 10.69 24.67 17.46
C GLY A 62 10.76 23.15 17.56
N ILE A 63 9.94 22.44 16.79
CA ILE A 63 9.90 20.97 16.79
C ILE A 63 11.09 20.45 15.99
N GLU A 64 11.91 19.62 16.62
CA GLU A 64 13.02 18.93 15.96
C GLU A 64 12.49 17.70 15.17
N PRO A 65 12.74 17.61 13.85
CA PRO A 65 12.31 16.46 13.07
C PRO A 65 12.96 15.15 13.51
N LYS A 66 12.16 14.08 13.61
CA LYS A 66 12.59 12.72 13.94
C LYS A 66 12.53 11.83 12.70
N GLY A 67 13.11 10.63 12.79
CA GLY A 67 13.16 9.66 11.69
C GLY A 67 11.80 9.41 11.01
N GLU A 68 10.72 9.34 11.79
CA GLU A 68 9.35 9.18 11.27
C GLU A 68 8.85 10.35 10.41
N HIS A 69 9.27 11.59 10.70
CA HIS A 69 8.94 12.76 9.88
C HIS A 69 9.66 12.68 8.52
N TYR A 70 10.95 12.33 8.54
CA TYR A 70 11.72 12.09 7.32
C TYR A 70 11.14 10.92 6.51
N GLY A 71 10.73 9.84 7.19
CA GLY A 71 10.07 8.70 6.56
C GLY A 71 8.78 9.09 5.82
N CYS A 72 7.97 9.99 6.40
CA CYS A 72 6.79 10.53 5.72
C CYS A 72 7.15 11.38 4.49
N MET A 73 8.21 12.19 4.57
CA MET A 73 8.67 12.97 3.43
C MET A 73 9.20 12.09 2.30
N VAL A 74 9.96 11.04 2.63
CA VAL A 74 10.43 10.03 1.66
C VAL A 74 9.26 9.29 1.02
N ASP A 75 8.25 8.89 1.80
CA ASP A 75 7.03 8.26 1.25
C ASP A 75 6.27 9.22 0.33
N LEU A 76 6.14 10.49 0.71
CA LEU A 76 5.49 11.54 -0.09
C LEU A 76 6.20 11.74 -1.45
N PHE A 77 7.51 11.98 -1.44
CA PHE A 77 8.29 12.14 -2.68
C PHE A 77 8.32 10.85 -3.50
N GLY A 78 8.48 9.71 -2.83
CA GLY A 78 8.52 8.41 -3.45
C GLY A 78 7.24 8.07 -4.21
N ARG A 79 6.07 8.36 -3.65
CA ARG A 79 4.77 8.19 -4.32
C ARG A 79 4.55 9.14 -5.49
N ALA A 80 5.15 10.33 -5.42
CA ALA A 80 5.10 11.33 -6.48
C ALA A 80 6.10 11.04 -7.63
N GLY A 81 6.90 9.96 -7.55
CA GLY A 81 7.94 9.65 -8.52
C GLY A 81 9.17 10.56 -8.42
N GLN A 82 9.30 11.35 -7.36
CA GLN A 82 10.42 12.26 -7.14
C GLN A 82 11.53 11.55 -6.35
N LEU A 83 12.10 10.47 -6.92
CA LEU A 83 13.08 9.63 -6.22
C LEU A 83 14.35 10.40 -5.82
N ASP A 84 14.82 11.34 -6.65
CA ASP A 84 15.97 12.18 -6.33
C ASP A 84 15.72 13.06 -5.09
N GLU A 85 14.52 13.62 -4.96
CA GLU A 85 14.13 14.38 -3.78
C GLU A 85 13.96 13.48 -2.55
N ALA A 86 13.39 12.29 -2.72
CA ALA A 86 13.31 11.30 -1.65
C ALA A 86 14.71 10.91 -1.13
N LYS A 87 15.67 10.71 -2.04
CA LYS A 87 17.07 10.43 -1.67
C LYS A 87 17.73 11.62 -0.99
N LYS A 88 17.52 12.84 -1.51
CA LYS A 88 18.05 14.06 -0.90
C LYS A 88 17.58 14.23 0.54
N VAL A 89 16.30 13.93 0.82
CA VAL A 89 15.78 13.92 2.20
C VAL A 89 16.59 12.99 3.09
N ILE A 90 16.91 11.78 2.62
CA ILE A 90 17.74 10.81 3.36
C ILE A 90 19.16 11.33 3.57
N ASP A 91 19.78 11.88 2.53
CA ASP A 91 21.15 12.39 2.58
C ASP A 91 21.29 13.60 3.54
N GLU A 92 20.20 14.35 3.74
CA GLU A 92 20.13 15.50 4.66
C GLU A 92 19.68 15.12 6.09
N MET A 93 19.35 13.85 6.36
CA MET A 93 18.96 13.41 7.70
C MET A 93 20.12 13.56 8.70
N PRO A 94 19.89 14.13 9.90
CA PRO A 94 20.92 14.22 10.94
C PRO A 94 21.17 12.89 11.67
N MET A 95 20.47 11.82 11.29
CA MET A 95 20.58 10.47 11.84
C MET A 95 20.58 9.42 10.73
N ASP A 96 21.02 8.20 11.05
CA ASP A 96 20.93 7.09 10.11
C ASP A 96 19.48 6.77 9.75
N PRO A 97 19.17 6.52 8.46
CA PRO A 97 17.81 6.18 8.04
C PRO A 97 17.42 4.81 8.58
N ASP A 98 16.25 4.76 9.22
CA ASP A 98 15.68 3.53 9.76
C ASP A 98 14.96 2.69 8.69
N LEU A 99 14.37 1.57 9.14
CA LEU A 99 13.62 0.65 8.30
C LEU A 99 12.35 1.24 7.67
N ALA A 100 11.77 2.28 8.26
CA ALA A 100 10.60 2.96 7.72
C ALA A 100 11.02 3.84 6.53
N VAL A 101 12.07 4.65 6.72
CA VAL A 101 12.65 5.53 5.69
C VAL A 101 13.15 4.73 4.50
N LEU A 102 14.02 3.74 4.73
CA LEU A 102 14.59 2.91 3.66
C LEU A 102 13.51 2.04 2.99
N GLY A 103 12.52 1.58 3.77
CA GLY A 103 11.38 0.84 3.26
C GLY A 103 10.50 1.65 2.32
N ALA A 104 10.26 2.92 2.63
CA ALA A 104 9.51 3.84 1.79
C ALA A 104 10.23 4.06 0.45
N LEU A 105 11.54 4.33 0.49
CA LEU A 105 12.33 4.51 -0.74
C LEU A 105 12.36 3.25 -1.60
N LEU A 106 12.60 2.06 -1.01
CA LEU A 106 12.57 0.79 -1.74
C LEU A 106 11.21 0.54 -2.41
N GLY A 107 10.12 0.83 -1.70
CA GLY A 107 8.77 0.75 -2.23
C GLY A 107 8.57 1.68 -3.44
N ALA A 108 9.09 2.90 -3.36
CA ALA A 108 9.06 3.87 -4.45
C ALA A 108 9.89 3.41 -5.67
N CYS A 109 11.10 2.89 -5.45
CA CYS A 109 11.93 2.32 -6.51
C CYS A 109 11.20 1.18 -7.25
N LYS A 110 10.49 0.31 -6.52
CA LYS A 110 9.62 -0.72 -7.14
C LYS A 110 8.51 -0.12 -8.00
N ILE A 111 7.86 0.94 -7.53
CA ILE A 111 6.74 1.57 -8.25
C ILE A 111 7.23 2.27 -9.53
N HIS A 112 8.40 2.91 -9.46
CA HIS A 112 8.93 3.74 -10.54
C HIS A 112 10.00 3.07 -11.40
N GLY A 113 10.39 1.83 -11.06
CA GLY A 113 11.31 1.01 -11.85
C GLY A 113 12.78 1.40 -11.72
N ASP A 114 13.19 2.07 -10.63
CA ASP A 114 14.60 2.37 -10.37
C ASP A 114 15.29 1.16 -9.72
N VAL A 115 15.79 0.27 -10.58
CA VAL A 115 16.33 -1.03 -10.18
C VAL A 115 17.64 -0.90 -9.42
N ASP A 116 18.52 0.02 -9.84
CA ASP A 116 19.86 0.15 -9.27
C ASP A 116 19.79 0.75 -7.85
N LEU A 117 19.01 1.82 -7.68
CA LEU A 117 18.78 2.39 -6.35
C LEU A 117 18.03 1.40 -5.45
N GLY A 118 16.99 0.76 -5.99
CA GLY A 118 16.19 -0.19 -5.23
C GLY A 118 16.97 -1.44 -4.82
N GLU A 119 17.92 -1.93 -5.62
CA GLU A 119 18.80 -3.03 -5.21
C GLU A 119 19.70 -2.60 -4.05
N ALA A 120 20.37 -1.46 -4.16
CA ALA A 120 21.29 -0.95 -3.14
C ALA A 120 20.59 -0.79 -1.78
N ILE A 121 19.37 -0.22 -1.78
CA ILE A 121 18.57 -0.05 -0.57
C ILE A 121 17.97 -1.40 -0.12
N GLY A 122 17.57 -2.27 -1.04
CA GLY A 122 16.96 -3.55 -0.74
C GLY A 122 17.82 -4.45 0.13
N TRP A 123 19.11 -4.57 -0.19
CA TRP A 123 20.05 -5.35 0.63
C TRP A 123 20.21 -4.76 2.04
N ARG A 124 20.34 -3.43 2.14
CA ARG A 124 20.42 -2.74 3.44
C ARG A 124 19.18 -2.98 4.30
N VAL A 125 17.99 -2.93 3.71
CA VAL A 125 16.73 -3.18 4.42
C VAL A 125 16.62 -4.63 4.89
N ILE A 126 17.09 -5.59 4.10
CA ILE A 126 17.15 -7.02 4.46
C ILE A 126 18.11 -7.26 5.63
N ASP A 127 19.26 -6.60 5.65
CA ASP A 127 20.23 -6.78 6.74
C ASP A 127 19.78 -6.12 8.04
N LEU A 128 19.00 -5.04 7.97
CA LEU A 128 18.41 -4.38 9.13
C LEU A 128 17.18 -5.12 9.70
N ASP A 129 16.47 -5.91 8.89
CA ASP A 129 15.25 -6.64 9.27
C ASP A 129 15.23 -8.06 8.67
N PRO A 130 16.16 -8.94 9.10
CA PRO A 130 16.44 -10.21 8.44
C PRO A 130 15.28 -11.21 8.53
N ASP A 131 14.37 -11.09 9.48
CA ASP A 131 13.26 -12.03 9.68
C ASP A 131 12.00 -11.63 8.89
N ASN A 132 12.00 -10.44 8.28
CA ASN A 132 10.83 -9.90 7.60
C ASN A 132 10.79 -10.28 6.12
N SER A 133 10.01 -11.32 5.82
CA SER A 133 9.82 -11.83 4.45
C SER A 133 9.38 -10.78 3.42
N GLY A 134 8.67 -9.72 3.86
CA GLY A 134 8.22 -8.65 2.98
C GLY A 134 9.37 -7.87 2.33
N ARG A 135 10.52 -7.76 3.02
CA ARG A 135 11.71 -7.04 2.50
C ARG A 135 12.36 -7.79 1.34
N TYR A 136 12.55 -9.09 1.52
CA TYR A 136 13.06 -10.00 0.49
C TYR A 136 12.14 -10.04 -0.73
N VAL A 137 10.84 -10.21 -0.50
CA VAL A 137 9.86 -10.29 -1.58
C VAL A 137 9.82 -8.98 -2.38
N LEU A 138 9.92 -7.83 -1.71
CA LEU A 138 9.92 -6.53 -2.39
C LEU A 138 11.15 -6.36 -3.30
N LEU A 139 12.36 -6.68 -2.80
CA LEU A 139 13.58 -6.63 -3.60
C LEU A 139 13.54 -7.66 -4.75
N ALA A 140 13.15 -8.89 -4.47
CA ALA A 140 13.05 -9.94 -5.48
C ALA A 140 12.08 -9.56 -6.62
N ASN A 141 10.93 -8.95 -6.29
CA ASN A 141 9.97 -8.50 -7.29
C ASN A 141 10.52 -7.35 -8.16
N LEU A 142 11.23 -6.40 -7.56
CA LEU A 142 11.89 -5.33 -8.32
C LEU A 142 12.90 -5.90 -9.33
N LEU A 143 13.77 -6.81 -8.86
CA LEU A 143 14.80 -7.45 -9.69
C LEU A 143 14.18 -8.34 -10.79
N ALA A 144 13.13 -9.09 -10.46
CA ALA A 144 12.42 -9.93 -11.40
C ALA A 144 11.74 -9.11 -12.51
N GLY A 145 11.14 -7.97 -12.16
CA GLY A 145 10.57 -7.02 -13.13
C GLY A 145 11.62 -6.47 -14.11
N ALA A 146 12.89 -6.42 -13.70
CA ALA A 146 14.03 -6.03 -14.53
C ALA A 146 14.72 -7.20 -15.26
N GLY A 147 14.24 -8.44 -15.08
CA GLY A 147 14.86 -9.65 -15.64
C GLY A 147 16.20 -10.05 -15.00
N ARG A 148 16.53 -9.53 -13.81
CA ARG A 148 17.77 -9.80 -13.07
C ARG A 148 17.68 -11.11 -12.25
N TRP A 149 17.54 -12.22 -12.96
CA TRP A 149 17.24 -13.54 -12.38
C TRP A 149 18.34 -14.10 -11.47
N ASP A 150 19.61 -13.78 -11.75
CA ASP A 150 20.72 -14.20 -10.93
C ASP A 150 20.64 -13.60 -9.52
N GLU A 151 20.30 -12.31 -9.43
CA GLU A 151 20.07 -11.61 -8.16
C GLU A 151 18.80 -12.08 -7.46
N VAL A 152 17.70 -12.36 -8.19
CA VAL A 152 16.51 -12.99 -7.61
C VAL A 152 16.89 -14.32 -6.94
N GLY A 153 17.73 -15.12 -7.60
CA GLY A 153 18.26 -16.36 -7.04
C GLY A 153 19.08 -16.15 -5.77
N LYS A 154 19.87 -15.06 -5.68
CA LYS A 154 20.61 -14.70 -4.45
C LYS A 154 19.65 -14.36 -3.31
N VAL A 155 18.62 -13.56 -3.57
CA VAL A 155 17.62 -13.17 -2.55
C VAL A 155 16.91 -14.42 -2.03
N ARG A 156 16.45 -15.32 -2.91
CA ARG A 156 15.75 -16.56 -2.52
C ARG A 156 16.64 -17.49 -1.70
N ARG A 157 17.90 -17.71 -2.11
CA ARG A 157 18.84 -18.50 -1.31
C ARG A 157 19.05 -17.91 0.09
N LEU A 158 19.17 -16.59 0.19
CA LEU A 158 19.33 -15.92 1.49
C LEU A 158 18.08 -16.08 2.38
N MET A 159 16.87 -16.08 1.79
CA MET A 159 15.65 -16.40 2.54
C MET A 159 15.69 -17.81 3.11
N ASP A 160 16.08 -18.79 2.28
CA ASP A 160 16.17 -20.20 2.69
C ASP A 160 17.22 -20.39 3.79
N GLU A 161 18.42 -19.80 3.63
CA GLU A 161 19.50 -19.84 4.63
C GLU A 161 19.08 -19.24 5.98
N ARG A 162 18.25 -18.20 5.97
CA ARG A 162 17.72 -17.55 7.18
C ARG A 162 16.37 -18.13 7.65
N ASN A 163 15.86 -19.18 7.01
CA ASN A 163 14.56 -19.81 7.30
C ASN A 163 13.36 -18.84 7.22
N VAL A 164 13.43 -17.85 6.34
CA VAL A 164 12.38 -16.84 6.14
C VAL A 164 11.42 -17.30 5.05
N SER A 165 10.13 -17.36 5.36
CA SER A 165 9.09 -17.76 4.40
C SER A 165 8.16 -16.60 4.07
N LYS A 166 7.72 -16.52 2.80
CA LYS A 166 6.79 -15.49 2.33
C LYS A 166 5.47 -15.55 3.11
N GLU A 167 5.09 -14.44 3.74
CA GLU A 167 3.78 -14.32 4.36
C GLU A 167 2.66 -14.37 3.31
N ALA A 168 1.68 -15.23 3.53
CA ALA A 168 0.52 -15.35 2.64
C ALA A 168 -0.39 -14.11 2.75
N GLY A 169 -0.82 -13.59 1.60
CA GLY A 169 -1.84 -12.55 1.54
C GLY A 169 -3.21 -13.10 1.95
N ARG A 170 -3.88 -12.42 2.87
CA ARG A 170 -5.24 -12.69 3.32
C ARG A 170 -6.05 -11.41 3.39
N SER A 171 -7.32 -11.50 3.01
CA SER A 171 -8.27 -10.40 3.10
C SER A 171 -9.47 -10.84 3.92
N VAL A 172 -9.92 -9.97 4.81
CA VAL A 172 -11.11 -10.19 5.64
C VAL A 172 -12.16 -9.20 5.22
N ILE A 173 -13.39 -9.65 4.98
CA ILE A 173 -14.55 -8.79 4.73
C ILE A 173 -15.58 -9.01 5.83
N GLU A 174 -16.23 -7.93 6.24
CA GLU A 174 -17.34 -7.98 7.19
C GLU A 174 -18.67 -7.81 6.44
N VAL A 175 -19.55 -8.81 6.50
CA VAL A 175 -20.90 -8.78 5.90
C VAL A 175 -21.88 -9.37 6.90
N ASP A 176 -23.03 -8.72 7.10
CA ASP A 176 -24.07 -9.13 8.07
C ASP A 176 -23.55 -9.36 9.51
N GLY A 177 -22.49 -8.64 9.91
CA GLY A 177 -21.88 -8.76 11.24
C GLY A 177 -20.93 -9.97 11.40
N GLU A 178 -20.66 -10.71 10.32
CA GLU A 178 -19.70 -11.81 10.30
C GLU A 178 -18.44 -11.44 9.51
N ALA A 179 -17.28 -11.75 10.08
CA ALA A 179 -15.99 -11.58 9.43
C ALA A 179 -15.60 -12.85 8.67
N CYS A 180 -15.43 -12.75 7.36
CA CYS A 180 -15.01 -13.86 6.49
C CYS A 180 -13.61 -13.63 5.93
N GLU A 181 -12.71 -14.60 6.14
CA GLU A 181 -11.33 -14.56 5.65
C GLU A 181 -11.15 -15.30 4.32
N PHE A 182 -10.44 -14.66 3.38
CA PHE A 182 -10.07 -15.20 2.09
C PHE A 182 -8.56 -15.27 1.92
N ARG A 183 -8.11 -16.35 1.28
CA ARG A 183 -6.71 -16.57 0.86
C ARG A 183 -6.72 -17.09 -0.57
N CYS A 184 -5.69 -16.74 -1.34
CA CYS A 184 -5.52 -17.29 -2.68
C CYS A 184 -5.45 -18.83 -2.63
N GLY A 185 -6.21 -19.50 -3.49
CA GLY A 185 -6.29 -20.97 -3.59
C GLY A 185 -7.04 -21.68 -2.47
N ASN A 186 -7.67 -20.97 -1.52
CA ASN A 186 -8.41 -21.61 -0.44
C ASN A 186 -9.85 -21.95 -0.84
N LEU A 187 -10.13 -23.25 -1.02
CA LEU A 187 -11.47 -23.77 -1.35
C LEU A 187 -12.28 -24.24 -0.13
N ARG A 188 -11.84 -23.96 1.10
CA ARG A 188 -12.52 -24.42 2.32
C ARG A 188 -13.81 -23.66 2.65
N HIS A 189 -14.09 -22.56 1.95
CA HIS A 189 -15.32 -21.80 2.17
C HIS A 189 -16.54 -22.60 1.66
N PRO A 190 -17.65 -22.71 2.42
CA PRO A 190 -18.83 -23.48 2.00
C PRO A 190 -19.41 -23.03 0.65
N GLN A 191 -19.28 -21.74 0.34
CA GLN A 191 -19.72 -21.11 -0.92
C GLN A 191 -18.57 -20.85 -1.91
N ALA A 192 -17.47 -21.61 -1.83
CA ALA A 192 -16.29 -21.35 -2.67
C ALA A 192 -16.65 -21.31 -4.16
N ARG A 193 -17.48 -22.26 -4.64
CA ARG A 193 -17.86 -22.32 -6.06
C ARG A 193 -18.54 -21.02 -6.53
N GLU A 194 -19.50 -20.51 -5.76
CA GLU A 194 -20.23 -19.28 -6.08
C GLU A 194 -19.31 -18.06 -6.03
N ILE A 195 -18.41 -18.00 -5.04
CA ILE A 195 -17.47 -16.88 -4.88
C ILE A 195 -16.51 -16.80 -6.04
N TYR A 196 -15.92 -17.93 -6.46
CA TYR A 196 -15.02 -17.97 -7.60
C TYR A 196 -15.75 -17.67 -8.92
N ALA A 197 -16.99 -18.16 -9.08
CA ALA A 197 -17.82 -17.80 -10.24
C ALA A 197 -18.13 -16.30 -10.28
N MET A 198 -18.46 -15.69 -9.13
CA MET A 198 -18.65 -14.24 -9.02
C MET A 198 -17.35 -13.48 -9.29
N ALA A 199 -16.19 -13.96 -8.83
CA ALA A 199 -14.91 -13.33 -9.12
C ALA A 199 -14.61 -13.31 -10.63
N VAL A 200 -14.90 -14.41 -11.34
CA VAL A 200 -14.78 -14.48 -12.81
C VAL A 200 -15.70 -13.48 -13.48
N ASP A 201 -17.00 -13.50 -13.15
CA ASP A 201 -17.99 -12.55 -13.72
C ASP A 201 -17.61 -11.09 -13.42
N MET A 202 -17.21 -10.80 -12.19
CA MET A 202 -16.73 -9.49 -11.75
C MET A 202 -15.55 -9.01 -12.61
N VAL A 203 -14.51 -9.84 -12.77
CA VAL A 203 -13.34 -9.49 -13.59
C VAL A 203 -13.71 -9.33 -15.07
N SER A 204 -14.57 -10.19 -15.62
CA SER A 204 -15.04 -10.07 -17.00
C SER A 204 -15.77 -8.75 -17.26
N ARG A 205 -16.62 -8.29 -16.32
CA ARG A 205 -17.36 -7.03 -16.47
C ARG A 205 -16.47 -5.81 -16.38
N ILE A 206 -15.52 -5.78 -15.46
CA ILE A 206 -14.58 -4.65 -15.38
C ILE A 206 -13.64 -4.61 -16.59
N ARG A 207 -13.26 -5.77 -17.17
CA ARG A 207 -12.49 -5.83 -18.43
C ARG A 207 -13.25 -5.19 -19.59
N ALA A 208 -14.56 -5.41 -19.69
CA ALA A 208 -15.40 -4.79 -20.71
C ALA A 208 -15.40 -3.25 -20.62
N GLU A 209 -15.08 -2.70 -19.45
CA GLU A 209 -15.01 -1.25 -19.18
C GLU A 209 -13.58 -0.69 -19.26
N GLY A 210 -12.59 -1.51 -19.61
CA GLY A 210 -11.21 -1.09 -19.85
C GLY A 210 -10.19 -1.49 -18.78
N TYR A 211 -10.57 -2.27 -17.75
CA TYR A 211 -9.58 -2.83 -16.82
C TYR A 211 -8.67 -3.84 -17.55
N VAL A 212 -7.35 -3.65 -17.40
CA VAL A 212 -6.32 -4.56 -17.89
C VAL A 212 -5.54 -5.11 -16.68
N PRO A 213 -5.43 -6.43 -16.50
CA PRO A 213 -4.65 -6.99 -15.40
C PRO A 213 -3.17 -6.61 -15.51
N ASP A 214 -2.57 -6.21 -14.38
CA ASP A 214 -1.13 -5.94 -14.31
C ASP A 214 -0.37 -7.23 -13.97
N THR A 215 0.04 -8.00 -14.99
CA THR A 215 0.75 -9.28 -14.81
C THR A 215 2.13 -9.14 -14.16
N GLY A 216 2.67 -7.92 -14.05
CA GLY A 216 3.85 -7.62 -13.24
C GLY A 216 3.63 -7.79 -11.73
N GLU A 217 2.38 -7.85 -11.27
CA GLU A 217 2.04 -8.11 -9.87
C GLU A 217 1.88 -9.61 -9.55
N ALA A 218 1.98 -10.50 -10.55
CA ALA A 218 1.92 -11.94 -10.38
C ALA A 218 3.32 -12.56 -10.17
N LEU A 219 3.37 -13.86 -9.86
CA LEU A 219 4.64 -14.59 -9.81
C LEU A 219 5.28 -14.59 -11.20
N HIS A 220 6.57 -14.29 -11.30
CA HIS A 220 7.21 -14.16 -12.60
C HIS A 220 7.59 -15.50 -13.26
N ASP A 221 7.59 -16.62 -12.52
CA ASP A 221 8.04 -17.95 -12.99
C ASP A 221 6.91 -18.79 -13.63
N VAL A 222 5.80 -18.17 -14.05
CA VAL A 222 4.62 -18.86 -14.62
C VAL A 222 4.20 -18.21 -15.95
N THR A 223 3.37 -18.91 -16.74
CA THR A 223 2.89 -18.39 -18.04
C THR A 223 2.03 -17.13 -17.85
N GLU A 224 1.86 -16.28 -18.87
CA GLU A 224 1.00 -15.10 -18.76
C GLU A 224 -0.47 -15.45 -18.43
N GLU A 225 -0.96 -16.58 -18.95
CA GLU A 225 -2.28 -17.11 -18.62
C GLU A 225 -2.38 -17.51 -17.13
N ASP A 226 -1.34 -18.17 -16.60
CA ASP A 226 -1.25 -18.52 -15.19
C ASP A 226 -1.11 -17.28 -14.30
N LYS A 227 -0.45 -16.21 -14.78
CA LYS A 227 -0.34 -14.93 -14.08
C LYS A 227 -1.71 -14.27 -13.96
N GLU A 228 -2.47 -14.17 -15.05
CA GLU A 228 -3.83 -13.63 -15.00
C GLU A 228 -4.74 -14.46 -14.09
N ALA A 229 -4.66 -15.79 -14.15
CA ALA A 229 -5.40 -16.68 -13.26
C ALA A 229 -5.02 -16.49 -11.78
N ALA A 230 -3.73 -16.26 -11.49
CA ALA A 230 -3.26 -15.96 -10.15
C ALA A 230 -3.81 -14.61 -9.64
N LEU A 231 -3.81 -13.57 -10.48
CA LEU A 231 -4.36 -12.26 -10.15
C LEU A 231 -5.87 -12.30 -9.88
N LEU A 232 -6.62 -13.14 -10.60
CA LEU A 232 -8.05 -13.36 -10.34
C LEU A 232 -8.28 -13.88 -8.92
N CYS A 233 -7.38 -14.72 -8.43
CA CYS A 233 -7.49 -15.40 -7.13
C CYS A 233 -6.92 -14.60 -5.95
N HIS A 234 -6.51 -13.34 -6.16
CA HIS A 234 -6.08 -12.48 -5.06
C HIS A 234 -7.18 -12.33 -4.01
N SER A 235 -6.78 -12.37 -2.73
CA SER A 235 -7.71 -12.43 -1.60
C SER A 235 -8.66 -11.23 -1.55
N GLU A 236 -8.22 -10.07 -2.03
CA GLU A 236 -9.03 -8.85 -2.17
C GLU A 236 -10.20 -9.07 -3.14
N LYS A 237 -9.95 -9.62 -4.33
CA LYS A 237 -10.99 -9.87 -5.34
C LYS A 237 -11.98 -10.92 -4.86
N LEU A 238 -11.51 -11.96 -4.17
CA LEU A 238 -12.38 -12.97 -3.56
C LEU A 238 -13.26 -12.36 -2.45
N ALA A 239 -12.69 -11.50 -1.60
CA ALA A 239 -13.44 -10.79 -0.57
C ALA A 239 -14.50 -9.85 -1.18
N ILE A 240 -14.16 -9.10 -2.23
CA ILE A 240 -15.11 -8.25 -2.95
C ILE A 240 -16.21 -9.11 -3.60
N ALA A 241 -15.86 -10.20 -4.29
CA ALA A 241 -16.83 -11.11 -4.90
C ALA A 241 -17.82 -11.69 -3.87
N PHE A 242 -17.34 -12.10 -2.70
CA PHE A 242 -18.20 -12.51 -1.60
C PHE A 242 -19.11 -11.37 -1.11
N GLY A 243 -18.57 -10.16 -0.96
CA GLY A 243 -19.34 -8.97 -0.62
C GLY A 243 -20.44 -8.67 -1.64
N LEU A 244 -20.16 -8.79 -2.94
CA LEU A 244 -21.15 -8.60 -4.01
C LEU A 244 -22.26 -9.64 -3.99
N LEU A 245 -21.98 -10.86 -3.54
CA LEU A 245 -22.97 -11.94 -3.41
C LEU A 245 -23.88 -11.79 -2.19
N ARG A 246 -23.36 -11.28 -1.08
CA ARG A 246 -24.02 -11.35 0.23
C ARG A 246 -24.53 -10.01 0.74
N ALA A 247 -23.80 -8.93 0.52
CA ALA A 247 -24.14 -7.62 1.07
C ALA A 247 -25.37 -7.01 0.36
N ARG A 248 -26.17 -6.26 1.12
CA ARG A 248 -27.40 -5.63 0.61
C ARG A 248 -27.06 -4.65 -0.50
N PRO A 249 -27.94 -4.38 -1.48
CA PRO A 249 -27.70 -3.37 -2.51
C PRO A 249 -27.26 -2.03 -1.91
N ARG A 250 -26.20 -1.43 -2.46
CA ARG A 250 -25.57 -0.15 -2.02
C ARG A 250 -24.91 -0.13 -0.64
N GLU A 251 -24.89 -1.24 0.09
CA GLU A 251 -24.07 -1.37 1.30
C GLU A 251 -22.58 -1.24 0.96
N THR A 252 -21.84 -0.48 1.79
CA THR A 252 -20.39 -0.28 1.69
C THR A 252 -19.66 -1.57 2.06
N LEU A 253 -18.82 -2.07 1.15
CA LEU A 253 -17.98 -3.24 1.42
C LEU A 253 -16.74 -2.80 2.20
N ARG A 254 -16.50 -3.39 3.37
CA ARG A 254 -15.33 -3.08 4.21
C ARG A 254 -14.40 -4.28 4.26
N ILE A 255 -13.18 -4.09 3.75
CA ILE A 255 -12.19 -5.15 3.60
C ILE A 255 -10.90 -4.75 4.34
N THR A 256 -10.30 -5.68 5.05
CA THR A 256 -8.97 -5.52 5.66
C THR A 256 -7.99 -6.49 5.02
N LYS A 257 -6.85 -5.97 4.53
CA LYS A 257 -5.75 -6.73 3.94
C LYS A 257 -4.58 -6.77 4.92
N ASN A 258 -4.00 -7.95 5.12
CA ASN A 258 -2.83 -8.09 5.99
C ASN A 258 -1.52 -7.56 5.38
N LEU A 259 -1.44 -7.38 4.05
CA LEU A 259 -0.31 -6.84 3.29
C LEU A 259 -0.69 -5.47 2.69
N ARG A 260 0.25 -4.82 2.01
CA ARG A 260 -0.09 -3.70 1.13
C ARG A 260 -0.94 -4.20 -0.04
N VAL A 261 -1.97 -3.45 -0.43
CA VAL A 261 -2.78 -3.80 -1.61
C VAL A 261 -1.92 -3.63 -2.86
N CYS A 262 -1.87 -4.65 -3.72
CA CYS A 262 -1.10 -4.58 -4.97
C CYS A 262 -1.77 -3.65 -5.98
N ARG A 263 -0.99 -3.18 -6.97
CA ARG A 263 -1.48 -2.20 -7.96
C ARG A 263 -2.67 -2.75 -8.76
N ASP A 264 -2.59 -4.00 -9.17
CA ASP A 264 -3.67 -4.68 -9.89
C ASP A 264 -4.98 -4.73 -9.09
N CYS A 265 -4.93 -5.16 -7.83
CA CYS A 265 -6.12 -5.21 -6.97
C CYS A 265 -6.68 -3.81 -6.70
N HIS A 266 -5.80 -2.82 -6.51
CA HIS A 266 -6.20 -1.44 -6.33
C HIS A 266 -6.96 -0.92 -7.56
N GLU A 267 -6.42 -1.14 -8.75
CA GLU A 267 -7.05 -0.71 -10.01
C GLU A 267 -8.34 -1.49 -10.27
N ALA A 268 -8.35 -2.81 -10.11
CA ALA A 268 -9.56 -3.62 -10.23
C ALA A 268 -10.68 -3.11 -9.30
N THR A 269 -10.35 -2.74 -8.05
CA THR A 269 -11.33 -2.25 -7.08
C THR A 269 -11.99 -0.94 -7.53
N LYS A 270 -11.25 -0.02 -8.17
CA LYS A 270 -11.81 1.20 -8.78
C LYS A 270 -12.90 0.86 -9.79
N TYR A 271 -12.57 0.00 -10.76
CA TYR A 271 -13.53 -0.43 -11.77
C TYR A 271 -14.72 -1.15 -11.15
N VAL A 272 -14.51 -2.03 -10.17
CA VAL A 272 -15.62 -2.72 -9.49
C VAL A 272 -16.54 -1.71 -8.80
N SER A 273 -15.99 -0.69 -8.13
CA SER A 273 -16.77 0.34 -7.45
C SER A 273 -17.73 1.05 -8.43
N ARG A 274 -17.25 1.39 -9.63
CA ARG A 274 -18.02 2.02 -10.70
C ARG A 274 -19.04 1.07 -11.33
N VAL A 275 -18.59 -0.11 -11.77
CA VAL A 275 -19.40 -1.08 -12.54
C VAL A 275 -20.53 -1.67 -11.71
N PHE A 276 -20.29 -1.91 -10.43
CA PHE A 276 -21.28 -2.50 -9.53
C PHE A 276 -22.02 -1.45 -8.69
N GLY A 277 -21.68 -0.16 -8.83
CA GLY A 277 -22.28 0.92 -8.04
C GLY A 277 -22.10 0.70 -6.53
N ARG A 278 -20.88 0.34 -6.12
CA ARG A 278 -20.53 -0.02 -4.74
C ARG A 278 -19.46 0.90 -4.19
N GLU A 279 -19.71 1.46 -3.02
CA GLU A 279 -18.63 2.02 -2.21
C GLU A 279 -17.84 0.86 -1.60
N ILE A 280 -16.52 0.88 -1.79
CA ILE A 280 -15.61 -0.13 -1.25
C ILE A 280 -14.54 0.58 -0.44
N VAL A 281 -14.35 0.15 0.79
CA VAL A 281 -13.28 0.63 1.67
C VAL A 281 -12.34 -0.52 1.95
N VAL A 282 -11.08 -0.37 1.53
CA VAL A 282 -10.03 -1.37 1.79
C VAL A 282 -9.00 -0.76 2.74
N ARG A 283 -8.84 -1.35 3.92
CA ARG A 283 -7.74 -1.04 4.84
C ARG A 283 -6.58 -1.98 4.56
N ASP A 284 -5.40 -1.44 4.31
CA ASP A 284 -4.16 -2.20 4.22
C ASP A 284 -3.25 -1.95 5.45
N ARG A 285 -1.98 -2.37 5.41
CA ARG A 285 -1.04 -2.14 6.52
C ARG A 285 -0.79 -0.66 6.84
N SER A 286 -0.96 0.20 5.85
CA SER A 286 -0.55 1.61 5.89
C SER A 286 -1.72 2.58 5.97
N ARG A 287 -2.83 2.30 5.29
CA ARG A 287 -3.92 3.26 5.13
C ARG A 287 -5.25 2.65 4.71
N PHE A 288 -6.27 3.48 4.68
CA PHE A 288 -7.55 3.19 4.05
C PHE A 288 -7.55 3.69 2.61
N HIS A 289 -8.14 2.88 1.73
CA HIS A 289 -8.41 3.19 0.34
C HIS A 289 -9.91 3.25 0.17
N HIS A 290 -10.42 4.37 -0.34
CA HIS A 290 -11.84 4.60 -0.57
C HIS A 290 -12.08 4.58 -2.08
N PHE A 291 -12.95 3.70 -2.53
CA PHE A 291 -13.32 3.53 -3.93
C PHE A 291 -14.80 3.82 -4.09
N LYS A 292 -15.12 4.81 -4.93
CA LYS A 292 -16.48 5.23 -5.21
C LYS A 292 -16.53 5.80 -6.61
N ASP A 293 -17.42 5.25 -7.43
CA ASP A 293 -17.68 5.69 -8.81
C ASP A 293 -16.46 5.65 -9.76
N GLY A 294 -15.39 4.92 -9.40
CA GLY A 294 -14.17 4.77 -10.19
C GLY A 294 -12.91 5.09 -9.40
#